data_AF-A0A7W4CN89-F1
#
_entry.id   AF-A0A7W4CN89-F1
#
_cell.length_a   1.000
_cell.length_b   1.000
_cell.length_c   1.000
_cell.angle_alpha   90.00
_cell.angle_beta   90.00
_cell.angle_gamma   90.00
#
_symmetry.space_group_name_H-M   'P 1'
#
loop_
_entity.id
_entity.type
_entity.pdbx_description
1 polymer ?
#
loop_
_entity_poly.entity_id
_entity_poly.type
_entity_poly.pdbx_seq_one_letter_code
_entity_poly.pdbx_strand_id
1 'polypeptide(L)' 'MNIQIRSLNLLHLYARLIAARIPLFLDLEEKWYRVGDGETGVLQFVVADPDGYLLRFYEPLPTRGARPARSAIH' A
#
# COMPACT_ATOMS: atom_id res chain seq x y z
N MET A 1 -8.30 -17.11 -2.53
CA MET A 1 -7.24 -16.53 -3.42
C MET A 1 -6.97 -15.10 -2.98
N ASN A 2 -5.73 -14.60 -3.10
CA ASN A 2 -5.38 -13.22 -2.73
C ASN A 2 -5.21 -12.37 -4.00
N ILE A 3 -6.03 -11.34 -4.15
CA ILE A 3 -6.04 -10.43 -5.30
C ILE A 3 -5.47 -9.08 -4.84
N GLN A 4 -4.47 -8.58 -5.55
CA GLN A 4 -3.85 -7.29 -5.26
C GLN A 4 -4.38 -6.20 -6.18
N ILE A 5 -4.84 -5.10 -5.58
CA ILE A 5 -5.44 -3.97 -6.28
C ILE A 5 -4.68 -2.70 -5.89
N ARG A 6 -4.08 -2.05 -6.87
CA ARG A 6 -3.44 -0.75 -6.67
C ARG A 6 -4.48 0.35 -6.62
N SER A 7 -4.40 1.21 -5.62
CA SER A 7 -5.21 2.44 -5.52
C SER A 7 -4.32 3.69 -5.66
N LEU A 8 -4.87 4.75 -6.25
CA LEU A 8 -4.26 6.08 -6.28
C LEU A 8 -4.60 6.93 -5.05
N ASN A 9 -5.58 6.48 -4.26
CA ASN A 9 -5.96 7.14 -3.01
C ASN A 9 -6.50 6.09 -2.04
N LEU A 10 -5.58 5.39 -1.39
CA LEU A 10 -5.90 4.28 -0.50
C LEU A 10 -6.64 4.74 0.76
N LEU A 11 -6.26 5.90 1.31
CA LEU A 11 -6.88 6.48 2.50
C LEU A 11 -8.35 6.83 2.28
N HIS A 12 -8.70 7.39 1.12
CA HIS A 12 -10.10 7.68 0.79
C HIS A 12 -10.92 6.39 0.69
N LEU A 13 -10.38 5.36 0.04
CA LEU A 13 -11.06 4.06 -0.05
C LEU A 13 -11.25 3.42 1.33
N TYR A 14 -10.19 3.42 2.15
CA TYR A 14 -10.22 2.93 3.52
C TYR A 14 -11.30 3.64 4.36
N ALA A 15 -11.33 4.98 4.33
CA ALA A 15 -12.32 5.76 5.08
C ALA A 15 -13.76 5.41 4.70
N ARG A 16 -14.02 5.17 3.41
CA ARG A 16 -15.35 4.74 2.93
C ARG A 16 -15.74 3.35 3.45
N LEU A 17 -14.79 2.42 3.54
CA LEU A 17 -15.04 1.08 4.07
C LEU A 17 -15.34 1.12 5.57
N ILE A 18 -14.59 1.92 6.33
CA ILE A 18 -14.86 2.14 7.76
C ILE A 18 -16.23 2.78 7.97
N ALA A 19 -16.56 3.83 7.21
CA ALA A 19 -17.87 4.49 7.29
C ALA A 19 -19.04 3.54 6.95
N ALA A 20 -18.82 2.61 6.01
CA ALA A 20 -19.76 1.55 5.66
C ALA A 20 -19.76 0.37 6.63
N ARG A 21 -18.92 0.38 7.67
CA ARG A 21 -18.75 -0.71 8.66
C ARG A 21 -18.40 -2.05 8.01
N ILE A 22 -17.60 -2.01 6.94
CA ILE A 22 -17.07 -3.22 6.31
C ILE A 22 -15.90 -3.73 7.15
N PRO A 23 -15.92 -5.01 7.58
CA PRO A 23 -14.83 -5.58 8.37
C PRO A 23 -13.55 -5.70 7.54
N LEU A 24 -12.44 -5.35 8.15
CA LEU A 24 -11.11 -5.51 7.57
C LEU A 24 -10.49 -6.81 8.06
N PHE A 25 -9.95 -7.59 7.14
CA PHE A 25 -9.13 -8.76 7.46
C PHE A 25 -7.75 -8.34 7.99
N LEU A 26 -7.20 -7.28 7.40
CA LEU A 26 -6.01 -6.59 7.88
C LEU A 26 -6.29 -5.09 7.83
N ASP A 27 -6.11 -4.41 8.96
CA ASP A 27 -6.30 -2.96 9.06
C ASP A 27 -5.23 -2.20 8.25
N LEU A 28 -5.41 -0.89 8.11
CA LEU A 28 -4.46 -0.02 7.43
C LEU A 28 -3.09 -0.08 8.11
N GLU A 29 -2.07 -0.49 7.35
CA GLU A 29 -0.69 -0.52 7.81
C GLU A 29 0.26 0.05 6.76
N GLU A 30 1.34 0.65 7.26
CA GLU A 30 2.50 1.08 6.47
C GLU A 30 3.61 0.04 6.64
N LYS A 31 4.12 -0.51 5.54
CA LYS A 31 5.26 -1.45 5.53
C LYS A 31 6.43 -0.90 4.74
N TRP A 32 7.63 -1.00 5.31
CA TRP A 32 8.88 -0.60 4.68
C TRP A 32 9.77 -1.81 4.43
N TYR A 33 10.39 -1.83 3.26
CA TYR A 33 11.33 -2.86 2.83
C TYR A 33 12.63 -2.22 2.39
N ARG A 34 13.75 -2.75 2.87
CA ARG A 34 15.09 -2.34 2.43
C ARG A 34 15.30 -2.74 0.97
N VAL A 35 15.74 -1.79 0.14
CA VAL A 35 16.08 -2.01 -1.27
C VAL A 35 17.36 -1.23 -1.60
N GLY A 36 18.47 -1.95 -1.76
CA GLY A 36 19.80 -1.35 -1.89
C GLY A 36 20.14 -0.49 -0.68
N ASP A 37 20.56 0.75 -0.94
CA ASP A 37 20.87 1.74 0.10
C ASP A 37 19.60 2.42 0.66
N GLY A 38 18.44 2.27 0.00
CA GLY A 38 17.18 2.92 0.37
C GLY A 38 16.11 1.98 0.94
N GLU A 39 14.92 2.53 1.11
CA GLU A 39 13.71 1.81 1.52
C GLU A 39 12.58 2.11 0.54
N THR A 40 11.78 1.09 0.21
CA THR A 40 10.49 1.28 -0.45
C THR A 40 9.38 1.01 0.56
N GLY A 41 8.37 1.88 0.55
CA GLY A 41 7.22 1.75 1.43
C GLY A 41 5.97 1.33 0.66
N VAL A 42 5.01 0.75 1.37
CA VAL A 42 3.66 0.51 0.87
C VAL A 42 2.67 0.76 2.00
N LEU A 43 1.62 1.51 1.70
CA LEU A 43 0.43 1.58 2.53
C LEU A 43 -0.54 0.51 2.03
N GLN A 44 -1.15 -0.29 2.91
CA GLN A 44 -2.05 -1.36 2.50
C GLN A 44 -3.10 -1.70 3.56
N PHE A 45 -4.20 -2.32 3.12
CA PHE A 45 -5.17 -3.01 3.98
C PHE A 45 -5.78 -4.19 3.22
N VAL A 46 -6.47 -5.10 3.91
CA VAL A 46 -7.11 -6.28 3.31
C VAL A 46 -8.57 -6.38 3.74
N VAL A 47 -9.46 -6.63 2.78
CA VAL A 47 -10.87 -6.95 3.00
C VAL A 47 -11.13 -8.39 2.57
N ALA A 48 -11.98 -9.09 3.31
CA ALA A 48 -12.50 -10.38 2.88
C ALA A 48 -13.79 -10.17 2.08
N ASP A 49 -13.82 -10.71 0.87
CA ASP A 49 -15.03 -10.80 0.04
C ASP A 49 -15.90 -11.99 0.49
N PRO A 50 -17.25 -11.91 0.42
CA PRO A 50 -18.14 -13.00 0.81
C PRO A 50 -17.87 -14.35 0.13
N ASP A 51 -17.34 -14.35 -1.09
CA ASP A 51 -17.02 -15.58 -1.84
C ASP A 51 -15.66 -16.18 -1.46
N GLY A 52 -14.97 -15.62 -0.45
CA GLY A 52 -13.72 -16.15 0.10
C GLY A 52 -12.44 -15.61 -0.56
N TYR A 53 -12.54 -14.52 -1.33
CA TYR A 53 -11.37 -13.80 -1.83
C TYR A 53 -10.82 -12.83 -0.78
N LEU A 54 -9.50 -12.70 -0.74
CA LEU A 54 -8.84 -11.63 0.00
C LEU A 54 -8.47 -10.53 -0.98
N LEU A 55 -9.09 -9.37 -0.81
CA LEU A 55 -8.83 -8.17 -1.61
C LEU A 55 -7.82 -7.30 -0.87
N ARG A 56 -6.57 -7.30 -1.34
CA ARG A 56 -5.51 -6.45 -0.80
C ARG A 56 -5.44 -5.17 -1.61
N PHE A 57 -5.81 -4.07 -0.98
CA PHE A 57 -5.61 -2.75 -1.55
C PHE A 57 -4.29 -2.19 -1.09
N TYR A 58 -3.55 -1.58 -2.01
CA TYR A 58 -2.25 -0.99 -1.68
C TYR A 58 -1.94 0.25 -2.50
N GLU A 59 -1.10 1.11 -1.93
CA GLU A 59 -0.55 2.31 -2.56
C GLU A 59 0.95 2.37 -2.23
N PRO A 60 1.84 2.39 -3.24
CA PRO A 60 3.27 2.53 -2.99
C PRO A 60 3.59 3.90 -2.39
N LEU A 61 4.50 3.92 -1.44
CA LEU A 61 5.01 5.15 -0.85
C LEU A 61 6.31 5.57 -1.54
N PRO A 62 6.65 6.87 -1.50
CA PRO A 62 7.94 7.36 -1.99
C PRO A 62 9.11 6.63 -1.32
N THR A 63 10.15 6.33 -2.10
CA THR A 63 11.36 5.71 -1.57
C THR A 63 12.07 6.64 -0.60
N ARG A 64 12.54 6.10 0.54
CA ARG A 64 13.37 6.82 1.53
C ARG A 64 14.84 6.46 1.31
N GLY A 65 15.75 7.42 1.53
CA GLY A 65 17.19 7.15 1.61
C GLY A 65 17.91 6.80 0.30
N ALA A 66 17.26 6.89 -0.86
CA ALA A 66 17.96 6.81 -2.14
C ALA A 66 18.87 8.03 -2.29
N ARG A 67 20.19 7.82 -2.37
CA ARG A 67 21.13 8.89 -2.74
C ARG A 67 20.67 9.43 -4.10
N PRO A 68 20.46 10.75 -4.27
CA PRO A 68 20.10 11.28 -5.57
C PRO A 68 21.17 10.82 -6.57
N ALA A 69 20.74 10.22 -7.68
CA ALA A 69 21.64 9.90 -8.77
C ALA A 69 22.42 11.17 -9.09
N ARG A 70 23.76 11.12 -9.00
CA ARG A 70 24.61 12.27 -9.34
C ARG A 70 24.14 12.78 -10.70
N SER A 71 23.66 14.02 -10.76
CA SER A 71 23.42 14.68 -12.04
C SER A 71 24.75 14.70 -12.79
N ALA A 72 24.84 13.92 -13.85
CA ALA A 72 25.88 14.10 -14.85
C ALA A 72 25.53 15.40 -15.58
N ILE A 73 26.10 16.50 -15.10
CA ILE A 73 26.24 17.74 -15.86
C ILE A 73 27.19 17.42 -17.03
N HIS A 74 26.68 17.56 -18.25
CA HIS A 74 27.46 17.74 -19.46
C HIS A 74 26.93 18.97 -20.17
#